data_AF-A0A211ZUC3-F1
#
_entry.id   AF-A0A211ZUC3-F1
#
_cell.length_a   1.000
_cell.length_b   1.000
_cell.length_c   1.000
_cell.angle_alpha   90.00
_cell.angle_beta   90.00
_cell.angle_gamma   90.00
#
_symmetry.space_group_name_H-M   'P 1'
#
loop_
_entity.id
_entity.type
_entity.pdbx_description
1 polymer ?
#
loop_
_entity_poly.entity_id
_entity_poly.type
_entity_poly.pdbx_seq_one_letter_code
_entity_poly.pdbx_strand_id
1 'polypeptide(L)'
;MVVILRSGTEELRQRLHREFEAHRRCWEMAAGATGLGQVEDRWDALTETIWQARAASLAGAAAKLAMVLSASQSRSDDDEFPWPPLPSVVADLQRLGKLPDSMVSTSR
;
A
#
# COMPACT_ATOMS: atom_id res chain seq x y z
N MET A 1 -8.23 -17.34 -43.37
CA MET A 1 -8.63 -17.91 -42.07
C MET A 1 -7.73 -17.46 -40.92
N VAL A 2 -7.35 -16.17 -40.86
CA VAL A 2 -6.54 -15.58 -39.76
C VAL A 2 -7.26 -14.34 -39.19
N VAL A 3 -8.02 -13.64 -40.04
CA VAL A 3 -8.81 -12.46 -39.66
C VAL A 3 -9.96 -12.82 -38.69
N ILE A 4 -10.65 -13.95 -38.90
CA ILE A 4 -11.79 -14.38 -38.06
C ILE A 4 -11.35 -14.69 -36.61
N LEU A 5 -10.17 -15.30 -36.42
CA LEU A 5 -9.62 -15.56 -35.09
C LEU A 5 -9.24 -14.27 -34.35
N ARG A 6 -8.72 -13.25 -35.07
CA ARG A 6 -8.43 -11.93 -34.48
C ARG A 6 -9.71 -11.16 -34.13
N SER A 7 -10.74 -11.21 -34.97
CA SER A 7 -12.05 -10.60 -34.69
C SER A 7 -12.72 -11.23 -33.47
N GLY A 8 -12.72 -12.56 -33.35
CA GLY A 8 -13.29 -13.24 -32.17
C GLY A 8 -12.55 -12.92 -30.86
N THR A 9 -11.23 -12.75 -30.89
CA THR A 9 -10.47 -12.31 -29.70
C THR A 9 -10.72 -10.86 -29.32
N GLU A 10 -10.98 -9.99 -30.31
CA GLU A 10 -11.30 -8.58 -30.08
C GLU A 10 -12.71 -8.42 -29.51
N GLU A 11 -13.68 -9.15 -30.04
CA GLU A 11 -15.06 -9.18 -29.52
C GLU A 11 -15.12 -9.68 -28.07
N LEU A 12 -14.35 -10.73 -27.75
CA LEU A 12 -14.22 -11.23 -26.38
C LEU A 12 -13.60 -10.18 -25.45
N ARG A 13 -12.51 -9.52 -25.88
CA ARG A 13 -11.86 -8.45 -25.11
C ARG A 13 -12.84 -7.30 -24.82
N GLN A 14 -13.57 -6.84 -25.82
CA GLN A 14 -14.54 -5.75 -25.67
C GLN A 14 -15.70 -6.12 -24.74
N ARG A 15 -16.15 -7.37 -24.79
CA ARG A 15 -17.17 -7.87 -23.87
C ARG A 15 -16.65 -7.91 -22.43
N LEU A 16 -15.47 -8.51 -22.21
CA LEU A 16 -14.85 -8.58 -20.89
C LEU A 16 -14.59 -7.18 -20.31
N HIS A 17 -14.12 -6.25 -21.13
CA HIS A 17 -13.91 -4.86 -20.68
C HIS A 17 -15.23 -4.19 -20.27
N ARG A 18 -16.31 -4.39 -21.03
CA ARG A 18 -17.64 -3.88 -20.65
C ARG A 18 -18.18 -4.50 -19.37
N GLU A 19 -18.03 -5.81 -19.20
CA GLU A 19 -18.44 -6.53 -17.99
C GLU A 19 -17.64 -6.05 -16.78
N PHE A 20 -16.33 -5.87 -16.94
CA PHE A 20 -15.44 -5.32 -15.90
C PHE A 20 -15.83 -3.89 -15.52
N GLU A 21 -16.07 -3.00 -16.49
CA GLU A 21 -16.52 -1.63 -16.25
C GLU A 21 -17.87 -1.56 -15.54
N ALA A 22 -18.82 -2.42 -15.92
CA ALA A 22 -20.11 -2.52 -15.24
C ALA A 22 -19.94 -2.98 -13.79
N HIS A 23 -19.10 -3.98 -13.56
CA HIS A 23 -18.79 -4.47 -12.22
C HIS A 23 -18.11 -3.40 -11.37
N ARG A 24 -17.13 -2.70 -11.93
CA ARG A 24 -16.42 -1.58 -11.28
C ARG A 24 -17.39 -0.49 -10.83
N ARG A 25 -18.33 -0.07 -11.69
CA ARG A 25 -19.35 0.93 -11.31
C ARG A 25 -20.26 0.45 -10.18
N CYS A 26 -20.68 -0.81 -10.19
CA CYS A 26 -21.48 -1.37 -9.09
C CYS A 26 -20.71 -1.35 -7.77
N TRP A 27 -19.41 -1.68 -7.80
CA TRP A 27 -18.53 -1.56 -6.63
C TRP A 27 -18.36 -0.12 -6.16
N GLU A 28 -18.08 0.82 -7.06
CA GLU A 28 -17.94 2.25 -6.73
C GLU A 28 -19.23 2.80 -6.09
N MET A 29 -20.40 2.45 -6.63
CA MET A 29 -21.68 2.82 -6.03
C MET A 29 -21.89 2.21 -4.64
N ALA A 30 -21.55 0.93 -4.44
CA ALA A 30 -21.68 0.27 -3.15
C ALA A 30 -20.69 0.82 -2.11
N ALA A 31 -19.45 1.12 -2.52
CA ALA A 31 -18.44 1.77 -1.70
C ALA A 31 -18.87 3.19 -1.30
N GLY A 32 -19.46 3.95 -2.23
CA GLY A 32 -20.04 5.26 -1.94
C GLY A 32 -21.19 5.19 -0.92
N ALA A 33 -22.12 4.24 -1.11
CA ALA A 33 -23.26 4.05 -0.21
C ALA A 33 -22.86 3.63 1.22
N THR A 34 -21.73 2.94 1.37
CA THR A 34 -21.18 2.53 2.68
C THR A 34 -20.21 3.55 3.29
N GLY A 35 -19.87 4.61 2.57
CA GLY A 35 -18.90 5.62 3.00
C GLY A 35 -17.44 5.18 2.89
N LEU A 36 -17.16 4.00 2.31
CA LEU A 36 -15.81 3.48 2.12
C LEU A 36 -14.95 4.41 1.26
N GLY A 37 -15.53 5.04 0.22
CA GLY A 37 -14.80 5.99 -0.62
C GLY A 37 -14.26 7.21 0.17
N GLN A 38 -15.05 7.76 1.10
CA GLN A 38 -14.60 8.87 1.94
C GLN A 38 -13.50 8.45 2.94
N VAL A 39 -13.54 7.18 3.37
CA VAL A 39 -12.50 6.62 4.24
C VAL A 39 -11.20 6.47 3.45
N GLU A 40 -11.27 5.97 2.22
CA GLU A 40 -10.13 5.84 1.31
C GLU A 40 -9.52 7.21 0.97
N ASP A 41 -10.32 8.19 0.55
CA ASP A 41 -9.86 9.56 0.27
C ASP A 41 -9.13 10.20 1.48
N ARG A 42 -9.65 9.97 2.69
CA ARG A 42 -9.05 10.48 3.92
C ARG A 42 -7.76 9.74 4.28
N TRP A 43 -7.70 8.43 4.04
CA TRP A 43 -6.47 7.65 4.22
C TRP A 43 -5.38 8.08 3.26
N ASP A 44 -5.72 8.38 2.00
CA ASP A 44 -4.79 8.88 1.00
C ASP A 44 -4.25 10.27 1.38
N ALA A 45 -5.14 11.19 1.76
CA ALA A 45 -4.73 12.52 2.21
C ALA A 45 -3.83 12.49 3.45
N LEU A 46 -4.12 11.59 4.40
CA LEU A 46 -3.29 11.39 5.59
C LEU A 46 -1.94 10.78 5.23
N THR A 47 -1.92 9.79 4.35
CA THR A 47 -0.68 9.12 3.90
C THR A 47 0.23 10.09 3.17
N GLU A 48 -0.32 10.93 2.29
CA GLU A 48 0.42 11.97 1.58
C GLU A 48 1.02 13.00 2.56
N THR A 49 0.24 13.42 3.55
CA THR A 49 0.72 14.33 4.60
C THR A 49 1.86 13.71 5.40
N ILE A 50 1.74 12.43 5.76
CA ILE A 50 2.79 11.69 6.46
C ILE A 50 4.05 11.59 5.59
N TRP A 51 3.91 11.42 4.28
CA TRP A 51 5.05 11.35 3.37
C TRP A 51 5.81 12.66 3.28
N GLN A 52 5.11 13.78 3.18
CA GLN A 52 5.71 15.11 3.13
C GLN A 52 6.33 15.56 4.46
N ALA A 53 5.80 15.07 5.60
CA ALA A 53 6.34 15.43 6.92
C ALA A 53 7.75 14.85 7.14
N ARG A 54 8.75 15.68 7.44
CA ARG A 54 10.09 15.18 7.83
C ARG A 54 9.98 14.37 9.13
N ALA A 55 10.58 13.17 9.18
CA ALA A 55 10.66 12.40 10.41
C ALA A 55 11.52 13.15 11.43
N ALA A 56 10.93 13.52 12.57
CA ALA A 56 11.62 14.21 13.67
C ALA A 56 12.39 13.25 14.60
N SER A 57 12.21 11.93 14.42
CA SER A 57 12.82 10.90 15.25
C SER A 57 13.01 9.60 14.47
N LEU A 58 13.88 8.72 15.00
CA LEU A 58 14.10 7.37 14.45
C LEU A 58 12.82 6.52 14.48
N ALA A 59 12.01 6.68 15.55
CA ALA A 59 10.70 6.04 15.63
C ALA A 59 9.75 6.52 14.53
N GLY A 60 9.78 7.81 14.17
CA GLY A 60 9.01 8.36 13.06
C GLY A 60 9.45 7.83 11.69
N ALA A 61 10.77 7.66 11.49
CA ALA A 61 11.31 7.04 10.28
C ALA A 61 10.92 5.55 10.17
N ALA A 62 10.93 4.83 11.30
CA ALA A 62 10.49 3.43 11.35
C ALA A 62 8.98 3.28 11.10
N ALA A 63 8.17 4.19 11.62
CA ALA A 63 6.72 4.20 11.37
C ALA A 63 6.39 4.39 9.90
N LYS A 64 7.09 5.30 9.22
CA LYS A 64 7.01 5.47 7.77
C LYS A 64 7.34 4.17 7.02
N LEU A 65 8.46 3.53 7.34
CA LEU A 65 8.84 2.26 6.72
C LEU A 65 7.79 1.15 6.98
N ALA A 66 7.22 1.10 8.19
CA ALA A 66 6.14 0.18 8.52
C ALA A 66 4.89 0.41 7.64
N MET A 67 4.51 1.67 7.39
CA MET A 67 3.38 1.99 6.52
C MET A 67 3.58 1.49 5.09
N VAL A 68 4.80 1.62 4.54
CA VAL A 68 5.13 1.07 3.21
C VAL A 68 4.89 -0.44 3.20
N LEU A 69 5.40 -1.16 4.20
CA LEU A 69 5.28 -2.62 4.30
C LEU A 69 3.83 -3.10 4.50
N SER A 70 3.00 -2.31 5.18
CA SER A 70 1.57 -2.61 5.37
C SER A 70 0.76 -2.35 4.12
N ALA A 71 0.99 -1.24 3.41
CA ALA A 71 0.26 -0.91 2.18
C ALA A 71 0.50 -1.94 1.06
N SER A 72 1.66 -2.55 1.06
CA SER A 72 2.08 -3.53 0.06
C SER A 72 1.67 -4.97 0.39
N GLN A 73 1.44 -5.31 1.67
CA GLN A 73 0.82 -6.58 2.08
C GLN A 73 -0.60 -6.75 1.50
N SER A 74 -1.32 -5.65 1.28
CA SER A 74 -2.65 -5.68 0.68
C SER A 74 -2.63 -5.83 -0.84
N ARG A 75 -1.45 -5.81 -1.50
CA ARG A 75 -1.31 -5.65 -2.95
C ARG A 75 -0.70 -6.85 -3.69
N SER A 76 -0.11 -7.82 -3.01
CA SER A 76 0.64 -8.91 -3.68
C SER A 76 0.10 -10.31 -3.35
N ASP A 77 -0.22 -11.05 -4.42
CA ASP A 77 -0.24 -12.54 -4.49
C ASP A 77 1.18 -13.12 -4.63
N ASP A 78 2.21 -12.33 -4.28
CA ASP A 78 3.62 -12.65 -4.50
C ASP A 78 4.21 -13.19 -3.20
N ASP A 79 4.61 -14.47 -3.19
CA ASP A 79 5.03 -15.22 -1.99
C ASP A 79 6.23 -14.58 -1.26
N GLU A 80 6.99 -13.71 -1.93
CA GLU A 80 8.19 -13.07 -1.38
C GLU A 80 7.89 -11.71 -0.73
N PHE A 81 6.65 -11.20 -0.86
CA PHE A 81 6.26 -9.88 -0.38
C PHE A 81 5.28 -9.97 0.81
N PRO A 82 5.58 -9.36 1.98
CA PRO A 82 6.71 -8.50 2.32
C PRO A 82 7.98 -9.29 2.65
N TRP A 83 9.14 -8.80 2.20
CA TRP A 83 10.43 -9.44 2.46
C TRP A 83 10.64 -9.72 3.97
N PRO A 84 10.80 -10.98 4.40
CA PRO A 84 10.84 -11.37 5.82
C PRO A 84 11.83 -10.57 6.70
N PRO A 85 13.00 -10.10 6.20
CA PRO A 85 13.92 -9.31 7.01
C PRO A 85 13.43 -7.89 7.36
N LEU A 86 12.61 -7.25 6.52
CA LEU A 86 12.28 -5.82 6.69
C LEU A 86 11.42 -5.50 7.91
N PRO A 87 10.41 -6.32 8.28
CA PRO A 87 9.69 -6.14 9.54
C PRO A 87 10.60 -6.21 10.78
N SER A 88 11.64 -7.06 10.75
CA SER A 88 12.64 -7.13 11.83
C SER A 88 13.40 -5.82 11.97
N VAL A 89 13.85 -5.24 10.84
CA VAL A 89 14.57 -3.96 10.82
C VAL A 89 13.71 -2.83 11.38
N VAL A 90 12.41 -2.79 11.04
CA VAL A 90 11.47 -1.81 11.61
C VAL A 90 11.39 -1.94 13.14
N ALA A 91 11.26 -3.15 13.67
CA ALA A 91 11.20 -3.38 15.11
C ALA A 91 12.47 -2.91 15.83
N ASP A 92 13.64 -3.14 15.23
CA ASP A 92 14.92 -2.68 15.76
C ASP A 92 15.03 -1.15 15.75
N LEU A 93 14.63 -0.49 14.66
CA LEU A 93 14.61 0.97 14.58
C LEU A 93 13.65 1.60 15.59
N GLN A 94 12.49 0.98 15.83
CA GLN A 94 11.55 1.41 16.87
C GLN A 94 12.12 1.24 18.28
N ARG A 95 12.88 0.16 18.52
CA ARG A 95 13.57 -0.07 19.81
C ARG A 95 14.66 0.99 20.03
N LEU A 96 15.48 1.24 19.02
CA LEU A 96 16.55 2.24 19.07
C LEU A 96 16.00 3.66 19.23
N GLY A 97 14.87 3.97 18.59
CA GLY A 97 14.21 5.29 18.74
C GLY A 97 13.56 5.53 20.11
N LYS A 98 13.48 4.51 20.96
CA LYS A 98 13.01 4.59 22.36
C LYS A 98 14.16 4.59 23.37
N LEU A 99 15.41 4.35 22.94
CA LEU A 99 16.55 4.49 23.83
C LEU A 99 16.80 6.00 24.09
N PRO A 100 16.84 6.46 25.35
CA PRO A 100 17.29 7.81 25.63
C PRO A 100 18.77 7.96 25.24
N ASP A 101 19.14 9.14 24.69
CA ASP A 101 20.50 9.51 24.27
C ASP A 101 21.58 9.26 25.35
N SER A 102 21.19 9.08 26.62
CA SER A 102 22.09 8.87 27.75
C SER A 102 22.83 7.52 27.76
N MET A 103 22.53 6.57 26.87
CA MET A 103 23.23 5.28 26.81
C MET A 103 24.25 5.16 25.66
N VAL A 104 24.42 6.19 24.82
CA VAL A 104 25.51 6.26 23.82
C VAL A 104 26.64 7.16 24.35
N SER A 105 26.92 7.06 25.66
CA SER A 105 28.13 7.60 26.25
C SER A 105 28.60 6.73 27.40
N THR A 106 29.35 5.69 27.04
CA THR A 106 30.46 5.26 27.89
C THR A 106 31.71 5.24 27.03
N SER A 107 32.36 6.40 26.94
CA SER A 107 33.79 6.47 26.68
C SER A 107 34.55 5.87 27.86
N ARG A 108 35.32 4.80 27.64
CA ARG A 108 36.80 4.81 27.68
C ARG A 108 37.35 3.44 27.37
#